data_AF-A0A2W6CFV3-F1
#
_entry.id   AF-A0A2W6CFV3-F1
#
_cell.length_a   1.000
_cell.length_b   1.000
_cell.length_c   1.000
_cell.angle_alpha   90.00
_cell.angle_beta   90.00
_cell.angle_gamma   90.00
#
_symmetry.space_group_name_H-M   'P 1'
#
loop_
_entity.id
_entity.type
_entity.pdbx_description
1 polymer ?
#
loop_
_entity_poly.entity_id
_entity_poly.type
_entity_poly.pdbx_seq_one_letter_code
_entity_poly.pdbx_strand_id
1 'polypeptide(L)'
;MDILVRACDTVAVVSSGGPAGRTAAVAAALAELGVCPEERVLIMLRGSPGLAEAFAATIQRRAVPLPMNPLLPAHDLVAVAAEARARLVLASRSDPCAS
;
A
#
# COMPACT_ATOMS: atom_id res chain seq x y z
N MET A 1 6.29 10.70 6.02
CA MET A 1 5.75 9.94 4.88
C MET A 1 4.50 9.24 5.34
N ASP A 2 3.35 9.65 4.81
CA ASP A 2 2.07 9.00 5.09
C ASP A 2 1.83 7.91 4.03
N ILE A 3 1.53 6.68 4.47
CA ILE A 3 1.09 5.60 3.57
C ILE A 3 -0.43 5.68 3.49
N LEU A 4 -0.94 5.92 2.30
CA LEU A 4 -2.37 5.87 2.01
C LEU A 4 -2.73 4.45 1.59
N VAL A 5 -3.71 3.85 2.24
CA VAL A 5 -4.32 2.58 1.85
C VAL A 5 -5.68 2.88 1.23
N ARG A 6 -5.96 2.36 0.05
CA ARG A 6 -7.26 2.48 -0.61
C ARG A 6 -7.81 1.10 -0.94
N ALA A 7 -8.95 0.78 -0.35
CA ALA A 7 -9.87 -0.27 -0.79
C ALA A 7 -10.84 0.29 -1.83
N CYS A 8 -11.54 -0.59 -2.56
CA CYS A 8 -12.57 -0.21 -3.54
C CYS A 8 -13.53 0.90 -3.04
N ASP A 9 -13.76 1.01 -1.71
CA ASP A 9 -14.68 1.99 -1.13
C ASP A 9 -14.15 2.73 0.13
N THR A 10 -12.91 2.47 0.58
CA THR A 10 -12.40 2.98 1.87
C THR A 10 -10.95 3.47 1.75
N VAL A 11 -10.65 4.66 2.27
CA VAL A 11 -9.29 5.20 2.35
C VAL A 11 -8.84 5.25 3.82
N ALA A 12 -7.72 4.59 4.14
CA ALA A 12 -7.09 4.63 5.47
C ALA A 12 -5.68 5.20 5.36
N VAL A 13 -5.28 6.08 6.29
CA VAL A 13 -3.92 6.61 6.35
C VAL A 13 -3.17 5.90 7.47
N VAL A 14 -2.06 5.25 7.14
CA VAL A 14 -1.15 4.67 8.13
C VAL A 14 0.00 5.64 8.35
N SER A 15 0.07 6.19 9.56
CA SER A 15 1.15 7.08 9.97
C SER A 15 1.51 6.80 11.42
N SER A 16 2.70 6.26 11.70
CA SER A 16 3.38 6.38 13.01
C SER A 16 4.71 5.61 13.12
N GLY A 17 5.70 6.22 13.79
CA GLY A 17 6.77 5.54 14.55
C GLY A 17 7.99 5.03 13.78
N GLY A 18 9.06 4.66 14.52
CA GLY A 18 10.33 4.15 13.95
C GLY A 18 10.20 2.84 13.15
N PRO A 19 11.27 2.38 12.45
CA PRO A 19 11.21 1.39 11.37
C PRO A 19 10.58 0.04 11.74
N ALA A 20 10.85 -0.51 12.92
CA ALA A 20 10.23 -1.77 13.36
C ALA A 20 8.73 -1.61 13.68
N GLY A 21 8.31 -0.43 14.14
CA GLY A 21 6.91 -0.12 14.39
C GLY A 21 6.10 0.01 13.09
N ARG A 22 6.74 0.42 11.98
CA ARG A 22 6.03 0.69 10.72
C ARG A 22 5.53 -0.56 10.02
N THR A 23 6.35 -1.60 9.87
CA THR A 23 5.90 -2.86 9.27
C THR A 23 4.73 -3.47 10.05
N ALA A 24 4.82 -3.48 11.39
CA ALA A 24 3.75 -3.99 12.24
C ALA A 24 2.47 -3.15 12.12
N ALA A 25 2.58 -1.81 12.07
CA ALA A 25 1.45 -0.92 11.87
C ALA A 25 0.77 -1.12 10.51
N VAL A 26 1.54 -1.26 9.42
CA VAL A 26 0.98 -1.56 8.10
C VAL A 26 0.30 -2.92 8.12
N ALA A 27 0.90 -3.94 8.71
CA ALA A 27 0.32 -5.27 8.78
C ALA A 27 -0.99 -5.28 9.59
N ALA A 28 -1.06 -4.52 10.69
CA ALA A 28 -2.28 -4.34 11.47
C ALA A 28 -3.36 -3.63 10.64
N ALA A 29 -3.02 -2.55 9.93
CA ALA A 29 -3.97 -1.86 9.06
C ALA A 29 -4.51 -2.76 7.93
N LEU A 30 -3.66 -3.59 7.31
CA LEU A 30 -4.11 -4.58 6.32
C LEU A 30 -5.10 -5.57 6.92
N ALA A 31 -4.90 -5.99 8.17
CA ALA A 31 -5.83 -6.89 8.87
C ALA A 31 -7.17 -6.21 9.18
N GLU A 32 -7.16 -4.97 9.68
CA GLU A 32 -8.38 -4.18 9.94
C GLU A 32 -9.19 -3.91 8.66
N LEU A 33 -8.51 -3.77 7.52
CA LEU A 33 -9.14 -3.63 6.20
C LEU A 33 -9.60 -4.98 5.61
N GLY A 34 -9.43 -6.08 6.33
CA GLY A 34 -9.92 -7.39 5.96
C GLY A 34 -9.15 -8.05 4.82
N VAL A 35 -7.84 -7.76 4.67
CA VAL A 35 -7.00 -8.49 3.71
C VAL A 35 -6.83 -9.93 4.15
N CYS A 36 -7.27 -10.84 3.30
CA CYS A 36 -7.12 -12.27 3.47
C CYS A 36 -5.80 -12.79 2.87
N PRO A 37 -5.35 -13.99 3.27
CA PRO A 37 -4.28 -14.69 2.56
C PRO A 37 -4.55 -14.79 1.06
N GLU A 38 -3.48 -14.76 0.26
CA GLU A 38 -3.49 -14.85 -1.21
C GLU A 38 -4.13 -13.66 -1.94
N GLU A 39 -4.76 -12.71 -1.23
CA GLU A 39 -5.23 -11.48 -1.83
C GLU A 39 -4.06 -10.58 -2.24
N ARG A 40 -4.24 -9.84 -3.33
CA ARG A 40 -3.20 -9.01 -3.93
C ARG A 40 -3.25 -7.60 -3.35
N VAL A 41 -2.12 -7.09 -2.89
CA VAL A 41 -1.97 -5.71 -2.41
C VAL A 41 -0.99 -5.00 -3.33
N LEU A 42 -1.48 -4.02 -4.07
CA LEU A 42 -0.67 -3.21 -4.97
C LEU A 42 0.09 -2.14 -4.17
N ILE A 43 1.39 -1.96 -4.42
CA ILE A 43 2.25 -1.08 -3.61
C ILE A 43 2.96 -0.07 -4.53
N MET A 44 2.58 1.19 -4.39
CA MET A 44 3.13 2.35 -5.11
C MET A 44 3.70 3.37 -4.13
N LEU A 45 4.84 3.03 -3.54
CA LEU A 45 5.52 3.90 -2.58
C LEU A 45 6.80 4.47 -3.19
N ARG A 46 7.03 5.78 -3.03
CA ARG A 46 8.26 6.42 -3.48
C ARG A 46 9.41 6.10 -2.52
N GLY A 47 10.39 5.34 -3.00
CA GLY A 47 11.63 5.03 -2.29
C GLY A 47 11.51 3.98 -1.16
N SER A 48 12.67 3.60 -0.62
CA SER A 48 12.82 2.81 0.61
C SER A 48 12.97 3.80 1.78
N PRO A 49 12.31 3.63 2.95
CA PRO A 49 11.93 2.38 3.59
C PRO A 49 10.46 1.92 3.43
N GLY A 50 9.55 2.81 3.03
CA GLY A 50 8.11 2.51 3.00
C GLY A 50 7.75 1.31 2.11
N LEU A 51 8.39 1.19 0.94
CA LEU A 51 8.21 0.04 0.05
C LEU A 51 8.57 -1.30 0.73
N ALA A 52 9.73 -1.36 1.40
CA ALA A 52 10.20 -2.57 2.06
C ALA A 52 9.28 -2.97 3.23
N GLU A 53 8.83 -1.99 4.01
CA GLU A 53 7.91 -2.19 5.14
C GLU A 53 6.55 -2.70 4.66
N ALA A 54 5.98 -2.07 3.62
CA ALA A 54 4.72 -2.49 3.03
C ALA A 54 4.80 -3.88 2.39
N PHE A 55 5.90 -4.17 1.69
CA PHE A 55 6.14 -5.49 1.10
C PHE A 55 6.22 -6.56 2.20
N ALA A 56 7.05 -6.34 3.23
CA ALA A 56 7.19 -7.27 4.34
C ALA A 56 5.88 -7.46 5.11
N ALA A 57 5.13 -6.39 5.38
CA ALA A 57 3.84 -6.45 6.05
C ALA A 57 2.80 -7.28 5.26
N THR A 58 2.80 -7.14 3.94
CA THR A 58 1.91 -7.91 3.06
C THR A 58 2.24 -9.41 3.11
N ILE A 59 3.53 -9.76 3.03
CA ILE A 59 3.98 -11.16 3.18
C ILE A 59 3.64 -11.72 4.57
N GLN A 60 3.77 -10.92 5.65
CA GLN A 60 3.36 -11.33 7.00
C GLN A 60 1.85 -11.61 7.12
N ARG A 61 1.02 -11.00 6.26
CA ARG A 61 -0.42 -11.30 6.14
C ARG A 61 -0.72 -12.48 5.21
N ARG A 62 0.32 -13.11 4.64
CA ARG A 62 0.22 -14.14 3.59
C ARG A 62 -0.50 -13.64 2.34
N ALA A 63 -0.57 -12.34 2.16
CA ALA A 63 -1.07 -11.69 0.98
C ALA A 63 0.06 -11.56 -0.07
N VAL A 64 -0.31 -11.25 -1.30
CA VAL A 64 0.60 -11.14 -2.45
C VAL A 64 0.95 -9.67 -2.70
N PRO A 65 2.17 -9.20 -2.37
CA PRO A 65 2.58 -7.85 -2.68
C PRO A 65 2.84 -7.70 -4.19
N LEU A 66 2.29 -6.64 -4.79
CA LEU A 66 2.54 -6.26 -6.18
C LEU A 66 3.20 -4.87 -6.22
N PRO A 67 4.54 -4.79 -6.20
CA PRO A 67 5.24 -3.52 -6.29
C PRO A 67 5.07 -2.92 -7.69
N MET A 68 4.68 -1.65 -7.74
CA MET A 68 4.46 -0.91 -8.98
C MET A 68 5.30 0.36 -9.00
N ASN A 69 5.63 0.82 -10.20
CA ASN A 69 6.36 2.08 -10.37
C ASN A 69 5.54 3.23 -9.78
N PRO A 70 6.03 3.95 -8.75
CA PRO A 70 5.30 5.07 -8.15
C PRO A 70 5.24 6.32 -9.05
N LEU A 71 5.89 6.29 -10.22
CA LEU A 71 5.73 7.30 -11.28
C LEU A 71 4.58 6.95 -12.25
N LEU A 72 3.91 5.81 -12.07
CA LEU A 72 2.70 5.48 -12.81
C LEU A 72 1.65 6.59 -12.56
N PRO A 73 1.03 7.17 -13.60
CA PRO A 73 0.03 8.20 -13.44
C PRO A 73 -1.15 7.72 -12.57
N ALA A 74 -1.63 8.59 -11.69
CA ALA A 74 -2.73 8.24 -10.78
C ALA A 74 -4.02 7.87 -11.52
N HIS A 75 -4.23 8.35 -12.75
CA HIS A 75 -5.41 8.02 -13.55
C HIS A 75 -5.41 6.58 -14.07
N ASP A 76 -4.22 5.98 -14.25
CA ASP A 76 -4.08 4.58 -14.69
C ASP A 76 -4.22 3.58 -13.54
N LEU A 77 -4.14 4.07 -12.30
CA LEU A 77 -4.13 3.24 -11.11
C LEU A 77 -5.36 2.35 -10.98
N VAL A 78 -6.54 2.86 -11.35
CA VAL A 78 -7.77 2.09 -11.26
C VAL A 78 -7.75 0.92 -12.23
N ALA A 79 -7.32 1.15 -13.47
CA ALA A 79 -7.22 0.10 -14.48
C ALA A 79 -6.20 -0.97 -14.09
N VAL A 80 -5.02 -0.54 -13.64
CA VAL A 80 -3.96 -1.45 -13.18
C VAL A 80 -4.39 -2.26 -11.96
N ALA A 81 -5.03 -1.63 -10.97
CA ALA A 81 -5.53 -2.34 -9.80
C ALA A 81 -6.61 -3.36 -10.16
N ALA A 82 -7.51 -3.01 -11.10
CA ALA A 82 -8.55 -3.91 -11.59
C ALA A 82 -7.96 -5.11 -12.35
N GLU A 83 -7.02 -4.87 -13.28
CA GLU A 83 -6.34 -5.92 -14.03
C GLU A 83 -5.56 -6.86 -13.10
N ALA A 84 -4.85 -6.29 -12.13
CA ALA A 84 -4.13 -7.03 -11.11
C ALA A 84 -5.05 -7.74 -10.11
N ARG A 85 -6.37 -7.47 -10.13
CA ARG A 85 -7.34 -7.91 -9.11
C ARG A 85 -6.84 -7.60 -7.69
N ALA A 86 -6.27 -6.40 -7.53
CA ALA A 86 -5.78 -5.93 -6.26
C ALA A 86 -6.96 -5.67 -5.31
N ARG A 87 -6.89 -6.24 -4.11
CA ARG A 87 -7.85 -5.98 -3.04
C ARG A 87 -7.67 -4.57 -2.49
N LEU A 88 -6.41 -4.16 -2.32
CA LEU A 88 -6.01 -2.86 -1.80
C LEU A 88 -4.87 -2.26 -2.62
N VAL A 89 -4.78 -0.94 -2.62
CA VAL A 89 -3.62 -0.18 -3.08
C VAL A 89 -3.00 0.56 -1.90
N LEU A 90 -1.69 0.39 -1.70
CA LEU A 90 -0.84 1.21 -0.83
C LEU A 90 -0.13 2.25 -1.71
N ALA A 91 -0.39 3.53 -1.48
CA ALA A 91 0.21 4.61 -2.23
C ALA A 91 0.79 5.68 -1.28
N SER A 92 1.84 6.37 -1.72
CA SER A 92 2.29 7.56 -0.99
C SER A 92 1.29 8.68 -1.24
N ARG A 93 0.98 9.47 -0.21
CA ARG A 93 0.29 10.74 -0.43
C ARG A 93 1.17 11.57 -1.36
N SER A 94 0.69 11.88 -2.56
CA SER A 94 1.32 12.88 -3.39
C SER A 94 1.15 14.21 -2.69
N ASP A 95 2.26 14.87 -2.36
CA ASP A 95 2.19 16.28 -1.99
C ASP A 95 1.58 17.01 -3.21
N PRO A 96 0.46 17.75 -3.06
CA PRO A 96 -0.15 18.47 -4.17
C PRO A 96 0.74 19.59 -4.74
N CYS A 97 1.95 19.78 -4.20
CA CYS A 97 2.88 20.84 -4.55
C CYS A 97 4.20 20.35 -5.19
N ALA A 98 4.33 19.06 -5.54
CA ALA A 98 5.50 18.55 -6.25
C ALA A 98 5.24 18.56 -7.78
N SER A 99 5.32 19.75 -8.36
CA SER A 99 5.53 20.00 -9.79
C SER A 99 6.56 21.11 -9.92
#